data_AF-A0A2E8Z4Y8-F1
#
_entry.id   AF-A0A2E8Z4Y8-F1
#
_cell.length_a   1.000
_cell.length_b   1.000
_cell.length_c   1.000
_cell.angle_alpha   90.00
_cell.angle_beta   90.00
_cell.angle_gamma   90.00
#
_symmetry.space_group_name_H-M   'P 1'
#
loop_
_entity.id
_entity.type
_entity.pdbx_description
1 polymer ?
#
loop_
_entity_poly.entity_id
_entity_poly.type
_entity_poly.pdbx_seq_one_letter_code
_entity_poly.pdbx_strand_id
1 'polypeptide(L)'
;MNDEERRLAGRIGAHESWARTADRTARTAPARAALDQKFLDAAGGDPVRAAHLRKAHFQRLALRSAQARRRAREATEVAQAAEAELKASGGGADDAA
;
A
#
# COMPACT_ATOMS: atom_id res chain seq x y z
N MET A 1 -22.95 13.40 -1.99
CA MET A 1 -22.00 12.66 -1.16
C MET A 1 -20.62 13.26 -1.33
N ASN A 2 -20.01 13.77 -0.26
CA ASN A 2 -18.63 14.26 -0.24
C ASN A 2 -17.61 13.11 -0.02
N ASP A 3 -16.31 13.42 0.00
CA ASP A 3 -15.26 12.39 0.17
C ASP A 3 -15.28 11.71 1.53
N GLU A 4 -15.55 12.46 2.61
CA GLU A 4 -15.62 11.88 3.96
C GLU A 4 -16.80 10.92 4.09
N GLU A 5 -17.96 11.30 3.57
CA GLU A 5 -19.15 10.46 3.51
C GLU A 5 -18.87 9.19 2.69
N ARG A 6 -18.21 9.30 1.52
CA ARG A 6 -17.81 8.13 0.70
C ARG A 6 -16.93 7.15 1.48
N ARG A 7 -15.94 7.65 2.21
CA ARG A 7 -15.06 6.81 3.04
C ARG A 7 -15.85 6.13 4.16
N LEU A 8 -16.74 6.87 4.82
CA LEU A 8 -17.56 6.33 5.89
C LEU A 8 -18.48 5.21 5.38
N ALA A 9 -19.16 5.42 4.25
CA ALA A 9 -20.00 4.40 3.64
C ALA A 9 -19.22 3.14 3.23
N GLY A 10 -18.00 3.30 2.69
CA GLY A 10 -17.12 2.17 2.38
C GLY A 10 -16.74 1.35 3.61
N ARG A 11 -16.48 2.01 4.75
CA ARG A 11 -16.21 1.34 6.03
C ARG A 11 -17.44 0.58 6.55
N ILE A 12 -18.61 1.22 6.53
CA ILE A 12 -19.88 0.59 6.93
C ILE A 12 -20.11 -0.69 6.11
N GLY A 13 -20.03 -0.59 4.79
CA GLY A 13 -20.23 -1.73 3.90
C GLY A 13 -19.21 -2.86 4.14
N ALA A 14 -17.94 -2.53 4.43
CA ALA A 14 -16.93 -3.52 4.77
C ALA A 14 -17.28 -4.28 6.06
N HIS A 15 -17.65 -3.57 7.13
CA HIS A 15 -18.03 -4.18 8.41
C HIS A 15 -19.26 -5.08 8.28
N GLU A 16 -20.32 -4.61 7.62
CA GLU A 16 -21.53 -5.40 7.36
C GLU A 16 -21.23 -6.63 6.51
N SER A 17 -20.38 -6.49 5.49
CA SER A 17 -20.00 -7.60 4.62
C SER A 17 -19.24 -8.69 5.39
N TRP A 18 -18.33 -8.30 6.29
CA TRP A 18 -17.59 -9.24 7.13
C TRP A 18 -18.47 -9.87 8.22
N ALA A 19 -19.40 -9.11 8.81
CA ALA A 19 -20.37 -9.65 9.76
C ALA A 19 -21.25 -10.74 9.14
N ARG A 20 -21.62 -10.60 7.86
CA ARG A 20 -22.38 -11.62 7.10
C ARG A 20 -21.55 -12.81 6.64
N THR A 21 -20.23 -12.78 6.80
CA THR A 21 -19.35 -13.86 6.33
C THR A 21 -19.18 -14.91 7.41
N ALA A 22 -19.91 -16.02 7.29
CA ALA A 22 -19.76 -17.17 8.18
C ALA A 22 -18.41 -17.88 8.01
N ASP A 23 -18.00 -18.15 6.76
CA ASP A 23 -16.72 -18.76 6.44
C ASP A 23 -15.79 -17.77 5.73
N ARG A 24 -14.79 -17.29 6.47
CA ARG A 24 -13.78 -16.34 5.97
C ARG A 24 -12.79 -16.99 5.00
N THR A 25 -12.51 -18.28 5.20
CA THR A 25 -11.59 -19.04 4.35
C THR A 25 -12.21 -19.24 2.97
N ALA A 26 -13.48 -19.65 2.91
CA ALA A 26 -14.22 -19.82 1.67
C ALA A 26 -14.38 -18.50 0.91
N ARG A 27 -14.70 -17.39 1.60
CA ARG A 27 -14.82 -16.07 0.95
C ARG A 27 -13.57 -15.65 0.17
N THR A 28 -12.37 -16.01 0.65
CA THR A 28 -11.10 -15.61 0.02
C THR A 28 -10.46 -16.70 -0.83
N ALA A 29 -10.98 -17.93 -0.81
CA ALA A 29 -10.42 -19.06 -1.55
C ALA A 29 -10.36 -18.82 -3.08
N PRO A 30 -11.41 -18.29 -3.75
CA PRO A 30 -11.36 -18.04 -5.19
C PRO A 30 -10.27 -17.05 -5.59
N ALA A 31 -10.09 -15.98 -4.80
CA ALA A 31 -9.06 -14.98 -5.06
C ALA A 31 -7.64 -15.56 -4.89
N ARG A 32 -7.44 -16.41 -3.87
CA ARG A 32 -6.16 -17.12 -3.67
C ARG A 32 -5.86 -18.07 -4.84
N ALA A 33 -6.84 -18.86 -5.26
CA ALA A 33 -6.72 -19.78 -6.39
C ALA A 33 -6.42 -19.05 -7.70
N ALA A 34 -7.10 -17.93 -7.98
CA ALA A 34 -6.84 -17.12 -9.17
C ALA A 34 -5.42 -16.54 -9.19
N LEU A 35 -4.90 -16.13 -8.03
CA LEU A 35 -3.52 -15.66 -7.93
C LEU A 35 -2.51 -16.79 -8.19
N ASP A 36 -2.76 -17.99 -7.68
CA ASP A 36 -1.91 -19.16 -7.94
C ASP A 36 -1.94 -19.55 -9.43
N GLN A 37 -3.13 -19.57 -10.03
CA GLN A 37 -3.32 -19.90 -11.44
C GLN A 37 -2.54 -18.96 -12.36
N LYS A 38 -2.53 -17.65 -12.07
CA LYS A 38 -1.73 -16.68 -12.83
C LYS A 38 -0.25 -17.06 -12.93
N PHE A 39 0.34 -17.59 -11.85
CA PHE A 39 1.75 -18.00 -11.87
C PHE A 39 1.93 -19.35 -12.57
N LEU A 40 0.95 -20.24 -12.47
CA LEU A 40 0.93 -21.50 -13.18
C LEU A 40 0.86 -21.31 -14.70
N ASP A 41 -0.01 -20.42 -15.17
CA ASP A 41 -0.15 -20.05 -16.58
C ASP A 41 1.15 -19.45 -17.12
N ALA A 42 1.76 -18.52 -16.36
CA ALA A 42 3.05 -17.91 -16.71
C ALA A 42 4.21 -18.91 -16.72
N ALA A 43 4.08 -20.02 -15.98
CA ALA A 43 5.05 -21.11 -15.97
C ALA A 43 4.80 -22.14 -17.09
N GLY A 44 3.70 -22.04 -17.84
CA GLY A 44 3.29 -23.03 -18.83
C GLY A 44 2.78 -24.33 -18.19
N GLY A 45 2.18 -24.25 -16.99
CA GLY A 45 1.66 -25.42 -16.27
C GLY A 45 2.65 -26.11 -15.33
N ASP A 46 3.92 -25.68 -15.28
CA ASP A 46 4.92 -26.25 -14.36
C ASP A 46 4.77 -25.67 -12.94
N PRO A 47 4.38 -26.49 -11.94
CA PRO A 47 4.16 -26.02 -10.57
C PRO A 47 5.46 -25.59 -9.85
N VAL A 48 6.61 -26.19 -10.16
CA VAL A 48 7.89 -25.83 -9.56
C VAL A 48 8.31 -24.46 -10.06
N ARG A 49 8.25 -24.26 -11.39
CA ARG A 49 8.54 -22.96 -12.00
C ARG A 49 7.56 -21.88 -11.52
N ALA A 50 6.27 -22.20 -11.38
CA ALA A 50 5.26 -21.28 -10.84
C ALA A 50 5.62 -20.80 -9.42
N ALA A 51 6.06 -21.72 -8.55
CA ALA A 51 6.50 -21.38 -7.20
C ALA A 51 7.70 -20.41 -7.20
N HIS A 52 8.68 -20.63 -8.09
CA HIS A 52 9.81 -19.71 -8.25
C HIS A 52 9.37 -18.33 -8.78
N LEU A 53 8.47 -18.28 -9.77
CA LEU A 53 7.92 -17.01 -10.29
C LEU A 53 7.16 -16.23 -9.21
N ARG A 54 6.35 -16.92 -8.40
CA ARG A 54 5.63 -16.33 -7.27
C ARG A 54 6.58 -15.72 -6.24
N LYS A 55 7.64 -16.46 -5.85
CA LYS A 55 8.67 -15.94 -4.93
C LYS A 55 9.36 -14.69 -5.49
N ALA A 56 9.78 -14.75 -6.75
CA ALA A 56 10.43 -13.61 -7.42
C ALA A 56 9.49 -12.39 -7.48
N HIS A 57 8.20 -12.58 -7.74
CA HIS A 57 7.21 -11.49 -7.75
C HIS A 57 7.16 -10.76 -6.40
N PHE A 58 7.01 -11.48 -5.29
CA PHE A 58 6.94 -10.88 -3.97
C PHE A 58 8.27 -10.26 -3.53
N GLN A 59 9.41 -10.84 -3.91
CA GLN A 59 10.73 -10.23 -3.67
C GLN A 59 10.88 -8.89 -4.39
N ARG A 60 10.45 -8.79 -5.66
CA ARG A 60 10.44 -7.51 -6.39
C ARG A 60 9.55 -6.48 -5.71
N LEU A 61 8.37 -6.90 -5.22
CA LEU A 61 7.46 -6.02 -4.50
C LEU A 61 8.09 -5.51 -3.19
N ALA A 62 8.72 -6.40 -2.43
CA ALA A 62 9.42 -6.04 -1.19
C ALA A 62 10.57 -5.06 -1.43
N LEU A 63 11.37 -5.29 -2.48
CA LEU A 63 12.45 -4.38 -2.87
C LEU A 63 11.93 -2.98 -3.21
N ARG A 64 10.89 -2.89 -4.05
CA ARG A 64 10.26 -1.60 -4.40
C ARG A 64 9.71 -0.89 -3.17
N SER A 65 9.07 -1.63 -2.26
CA SER A 65 8.55 -1.11 -1.01
C SER A 65 9.66 -0.55 -0.11
N ALA A 66 10.79 -1.25 0.01
CA ALA A 66 11.95 -0.77 0.75
C ALA A 66 12.56 0.50 0.14
N GLN A 67 12.68 0.55 -1.19
CA GLN A 67 13.13 1.74 -1.92
C GLN A 67 12.20 2.94 -1.70
N ALA A 68 10.88 2.72 -1.80
CA ALA A 68 9.89 3.77 -1.58
C ALA A 68 9.96 4.34 -0.16
N ARG A 69 10.10 3.47 0.86
CA ARG A 69 10.28 3.92 2.25
C ARG A 69 11.55 4.73 2.45
N ARG A 70 12.66 4.39 1.80
CA ARG A 70 13.90 5.19 1.88
C ARG A 70 13.71 6.58 1.30
N ARG A 71 13.18 6.67 0.08
CA ARG A 71 12.87 7.95 -0.59
C ARG A 71 11.92 8.82 0.22
N ALA A 72 10.92 8.22 0.86
CA ALA A 72 10.00 8.97 1.72
C ALA A 72 10.72 9.59 2.92
N ARG A 73 11.63 8.85 3.58
CA ARG A 73 12.43 9.41 4.68
C ARG A 73 13.34 10.53 4.21
N GLU A 74 14.08 10.31 3.12
CA GLU A 74 14.94 11.34 2.52
C GLU A 74 14.15 12.61 2.19
N ALA A 75 12.97 12.48 1.59
CA ALA A 75 12.10 13.62 1.27
C ALA A 75 11.60 14.35 2.53
N THR A 76 11.24 13.61 3.59
CA THR A 76 10.87 14.20 4.88
C THR A 76 12.04 14.92 5.54
N GLU A 77 13.23 14.34 5.52
CA GLU A 77 14.45 14.97 6.07
C GLU A 77 14.80 16.25 5.32
N VAL A 78 14.71 16.24 3.99
CA VAL A 78 14.92 17.44 3.15
C VAL A 78 13.89 18.52 3.46
N ALA A 79 12.60 18.16 3.58
CA ALA A 79 11.55 19.10 3.95
C ALA A 79 11.80 19.71 5.34
N GLN A 80 12.16 18.89 6.33
CA GLN A 80 12.47 19.35 7.69
C GLN A 80 13.68 20.27 7.72
N ALA A 81 14.73 19.97 6.95
CA ALA A 81 15.90 20.84 6.84
C ALA A 81 15.54 22.19 6.20
N ALA A 82 14.74 22.18 5.13
CA ALA A 82 14.26 23.41 4.48
C ALA A 82 13.36 24.24 5.41
N GLU A 83 12.44 23.61 6.16
CA GLU A 83 11.63 24.29 7.17
C GLU A 83 12.50 24.90 8.28
N ALA A 84 13.53 24.18 8.74
CA ALA A 84 14.48 24.68 9.73
C ALA A 84 15.30 25.86 9.20
N GLU A 85 15.75 25.81 7.94
CA GLU A 85 16.47 26.90 7.29
C GLU A 85 15.59 28.14 7.15
N LEU A 86 14.36 28.00 6.66
CA LEU A 86 13.37 29.07 6.56
C LEU A 86 13.09 29.73 7.91
N LYS A 87 12.97 28.91 8.97
CA LYS A 87 12.79 29.40 10.33
C LYS A 87 14.03 30.15 10.83
N ALA A 88 15.24 29.65 10.53
CA ALA A 88 16.50 30.27 10.93
C ALA A 88 16.79 31.58 10.18
N SER A 89 16.37 31.69 8.91
CA SER A 89 16.49 32.92 8.11
C SER A 89 15.51 34.02 8.51
N GLY A 90 14.84 33.90 9.65
CA GLY A 90 13.95 34.93 10.17
C GLY A 90 12.62 35.01 9.43
N GLY A 91 12.07 33.88 8.98
CA GLY A 91 10.70 33.77 8.48
C GLY A 91 9.63 33.98 9.57
N GLY A 92 9.80 34.99 10.42
CA GLY A 92 8.77 35.57 11.25
C GLY A 92 8.09 36.67 10.43
N ALA A 93 7.04 36.31 9.70
CA ALA A 93 5.99 37.28 9.46
C ALA A 93 5.27 37.46 10.81
N ASP A 94 5.81 38.33 11.66
CA ASP A 94 5.12 38.99 12.78
C ASP A 94 6.07 40.05 13.37
N ASP A 95 6.10 41.23 12.73
CA ASP A 95 6.00 42.55 13.40
C ASP A 95 6.14 43.68 12.36
N ALA A 96 5.01 44.15 11.82
CA ALA A 96 4.90 45.50 11.24
C ALA A 96 3.43 45.93 11.14
N ALA A 97 2.99 46.63 12.20
CA ALA A 97 1.96 47.68 12.27
C ALA A 97 0.53 47.41 11.77
#